data_AF-A0A9P4PXZ9-F1
#
_entry.id   AF-A0A9P4PXZ9-F1
#
_cell.length_a   1.000
_cell.length_b   1.000
_cell.length_c   1.000
_cell.angle_alpha   90.00
_cell.angle_beta   90.00
_cell.angle_gamma   90.00
#
_symmetry.space_group_name_H-M   'P 1'
#
loop_
_entity.id
_entity.type
_entity.pdbx_description
1 polymer ?
#
loop_
_entity_poly.entity_id
_entity_poly.type
_entity_poly.pdbx_seq_one_letter_code
_entity_poly.pdbx_strand_id
1 'polypeptide(L)'
;MKSASVLLSLGLLADATSAVSILRWRPKRNLFESNQQQLDDEGSNEYRIPTVYESTVQARRILHLTKTGTLTTVFPEDTASRDDDAETFENRPAGIGGTPIGLMEYVTDCPDPEGNYGNPTMLAINIATPYKNYYRGSNISLSLQWWPDQTYSYFANDIPTPHTPAALPRFSLIGRLESVDLQSIEGRKAQACFLKSHPDSVLWQPGNDIHESHYVRLVVDHVYWFGGFGDRARIGWLPIEDWRSITLEEIENIRLPGEKKKADGWWRDYL
;
A
#
# COMPACT_ATOMS: atom_id res chain seq x y z
N MET A 1 24.75 -72.31 42.33
CA MET A 1 26.20 -72.37 41.99
C MET A 1 26.42 -71.75 40.62
N LYS A 2 26.96 -70.54 40.59
CA LYS A 2 27.99 -70.03 39.67
C LYS A 2 28.07 -68.51 39.87
N SER A 3 29.09 -68.11 40.62
CA SER A 3 29.51 -66.72 40.78
C SER A 3 30.24 -66.25 39.52
N ALA A 4 30.08 -64.97 39.19
CA ALA A 4 31.16 -64.15 38.64
C ALA A 4 30.85 -62.68 38.96
N SER A 5 31.65 -62.11 39.85
CA SER A 5 31.79 -60.66 40.03
C SER A 5 32.39 -60.04 38.76
N VAL A 6 32.21 -58.73 38.57
CA VAL A 6 33.30 -57.74 38.43
C VAL A 6 32.78 -56.36 37.96
N LEU A 7 33.13 -55.36 38.80
CA LEU A 7 33.47 -53.95 38.58
C LEU A 7 32.45 -52.84 38.25
N LEU A 8 32.46 -51.90 39.22
CA LEU A 8 32.41 -50.44 39.16
C LEU A 8 32.32 -49.76 37.78
N SER A 9 31.38 -48.82 37.69
CA SER A 9 31.71 -47.41 37.42
C SER A 9 30.52 -46.51 37.77
N LEU A 10 30.66 -45.69 38.82
CA LEU A 10 29.86 -44.48 39.01
C LEU A 10 30.26 -43.49 37.92
N GLY A 11 29.41 -43.35 36.90
CA GLY A 11 29.48 -42.25 35.94
C GLY A 11 28.43 -41.21 36.29
N LEU A 12 28.84 -40.13 36.97
CA LEU A 12 28.13 -38.86 36.95
C LEU A 12 28.22 -38.31 35.52
N LEU A 13 27.18 -38.50 34.71
CA LEU A 13 26.99 -37.66 33.52
C LEU A 13 26.37 -36.36 34.02
N ALA A 14 27.21 -35.34 34.16
CA ALA A 14 26.76 -33.97 34.24
C ALA A 14 26.07 -33.64 32.91
N ASP A 15 24.80 -33.26 32.97
CA ASP A 15 24.12 -32.61 31.86
C ASP A 15 24.88 -31.32 31.53
N ALA A 16 25.70 -31.37 30.48
CA ALA A 16 26.18 -30.17 29.81
C ALA A 16 24.98 -29.60 29.02
N THR A 17 24.10 -28.88 29.72
CA THR A 17 23.20 -27.94 29.06
C THR A 17 24.07 -26.91 28.37
N SER A 18 24.25 -27.06 27.05
CA SER A 18 24.71 -25.98 26.19
C SER A 18 23.71 -24.83 26.33
N ALA A 19 24.01 -23.91 27.23
CA ALA A 19 23.38 -22.60 27.25
C ALA A 19 23.86 -21.88 25.98
N VAL A 20 23.13 -22.08 24.89
CA VAL A 20 23.14 -21.13 23.78
C VAL A 20 22.66 -19.82 24.40
N SER A 21 23.60 -18.92 24.67
CA SER A 21 23.31 -17.53 25.01
C SER A 21 22.62 -16.93 23.80
N ILE A 22 21.31 -17.11 23.75
CA ILE A 22 20.42 -16.31 22.92
C ILE A 22 20.61 -14.89 23.47
N LEU A 23 21.43 -14.10 22.77
CA LEU A 23 21.40 -12.65 22.87
C LEU A 23 19.96 -12.26 22.57
N ARG A 24 19.15 -12.16 23.64
CA ARG A 24 17.83 -11.56 23.60
C ARG A 24 18.08 -10.14 23.17
N TRP A 25 17.96 -9.89 21.88
CA TRP A 25 17.82 -8.56 21.33
C TRP A 25 16.56 -7.99 21.96
N ARG A 26 16.75 -7.24 23.05
CA ARG A 26 15.71 -6.38 23.60
C ARG A 26 15.56 -5.27 22.58
N PRO A 27 14.42 -5.13 21.89
CA PRO A 27 14.17 -3.93 21.12
C PRO A 27 14.27 -2.78 22.13
N LYS A 28 15.17 -1.83 21.90
CA LYS A 28 15.13 -0.58 22.65
C LYS A 28 13.72 -0.02 22.44
N ARG A 29 12.95 0.06 23.53
CA ARG A 29 11.71 0.80 23.55
C ARG A 29 12.03 2.24 23.14
N ASN A 30 11.19 2.77 22.25
CA ASN A 30 11.10 4.16 21.80
C ASN A 30 12.31 4.67 21.00
N LEU A 31 12.29 4.39 19.68
CA LEU A 31 13.08 5.11 18.66
C LEU A 31 12.29 6.27 18.00
N PHE A 32 11.09 6.60 18.50
CA PHE A 32 10.22 7.64 17.93
C PHE A 32 9.66 8.65 18.95
N GLU A 33 10.14 8.63 20.19
CA GLU A 33 9.85 9.69 21.16
C GLU A 33 11.18 10.28 21.63
N SER A 34 11.71 11.24 20.88
CA SER A 34 12.74 12.14 21.40
C SER A 34 12.18 13.56 21.37
N ASN A 35 11.78 14.00 22.58
CA ASN A 35 11.77 15.37 23.07
C ASN A 35 11.72 16.49 22.02
N GLN A 36 10.53 17.07 21.85
CA GLN A 36 10.39 18.49 21.56
C GLN A 36 10.95 19.28 22.74
N GLN A 37 12.25 19.58 22.72
CA GLN A 37 12.81 20.71 23.46
C GLN A 37 13.33 21.72 22.44
N GLN A 38 12.44 22.69 22.22
CA GLN A 38 12.66 24.05 21.77
C GLN A 38 14.11 24.54 21.92
N LEU A 39 14.75 24.78 20.79
CA LEU A 39 15.86 25.70 20.66
C LEU A 39 15.49 26.64 19.50
N ASP A 40 15.18 27.88 19.89
CA ASP A 40 14.95 28.98 18.98
C ASP A 40 16.29 29.36 18.32
N ASP A 41 16.37 29.35 16.99
CA ASP A 41 17.39 30.11 16.25
C ASP A 41 16.83 30.61 14.91
N GLU A 42 16.78 31.94 14.77
CA GLU A 42 16.26 32.64 13.61
C GLU A 42 17.22 32.52 12.41
N GLY A 43 16.73 32.07 11.25
CA GLY A 43 17.38 32.39 9.96
C GLY A 43 17.99 31.25 9.14
N SER A 44 17.56 29.99 9.31
CA SER A 44 17.78 28.95 8.29
C SER A 44 16.43 28.37 7.87
N ASN A 45 16.26 27.95 6.60
CA ASN A 45 15.11 27.13 6.20
C ASN A 45 15.21 25.80 6.96
N GLU A 46 14.72 25.79 8.19
CA GLU A 46 14.91 24.69 9.11
C GLU A 46 14.17 23.47 8.57
N TYR A 47 14.95 22.44 8.28
CA TYR A 47 14.45 21.19 7.79
C TYR A 47 13.60 20.54 8.89
N ARG A 48 12.28 20.39 8.66
CA ARG A 48 11.37 19.74 9.62
C ARG A 48 10.75 18.47 9.06
N ILE A 49 10.60 17.47 9.93
CA ILE A 49 9.85 16.25 9.62
C ILE A 49 8.35 16.60 9.54
N PRO A 50 7.62 16.16 8.50
CA PRO A 50 6.17 16.36 8.42
C PRO A 50 5.43 15.78 9.63
N THR A 51 4.37 16.48 10.05
CA THR A 51 3.46 15.96 11.07
C THR A 51 2.72 14.72 10.56
N VAL A 52 2.01 14.02 11.45
CA VAL A 52 1.14 12.88 11.06
C VAL A 52 0.08 13.37 10.08
N TYR A 53 -0.57 14.49 10.40
CA TYR A 53 -1.60 15.07 9.56
C TYR A 53 -1.06 15.48 8.18
N GLU A 54 0.09 16.16 8.12
CA GLU A 54 0.71 16.53 6.84
C GLU A 54 1.12 15.33 6.00
N SER A 55 1.63 14.28 6.64
CA SER A 55 1.93 13.01 5.97
C SER A 55 0.66 12.37 5.40
N THR A 56 -0.47 12.54 6.08
CA THR A 56 -1.78 12.09 5.62
C THR A 56 -2.26 12.89 4.41
N VAL A 57 -2.14 14.22 4.44
CA VAL A 57 -2.45 15.06 3.27
C VAL A 57 -1.54 14.71 2.09
N GLN A 58 -0.25 14.44 2.32
CA GLN A 58 0.67 13.97 1.27
C GLN A 58 0.24 12.61 0.70
N ALA A 59 -0.14 11.64 1.54
CA ALA A 59 -0.64 10.35 1.09
C ALA A 59 -1.90 10.50 0.23
N ARG A 60 -2.83 11.36 0.65
CA ARG A 60 -4.04 11.70 -0.11
C ARG A 60 -3.70 12.39 -1.44
N ARG A 61 -2.71 13.28 -1.48
CA ARG A 61 -2.20 13.88 -2.73
C ARG A 61 -1.68 12.82 -3.70
N ILE A 62 -0.91 11.85 -3.22
CA ILE A 62 -0.39 10.77 -4.06
C ILE A 62 -1.54 9.93 -4.59
N LEU A 63 -2.48 9.52 -3.74
CA LEU A 63 -3.68 8.78 -4.18
C LEU A 63 -4.44 9.54 -5.28
N HIS A 64 -4.58 10.86 -5.12
CA HIS A 64 -5.31 11.70 -6.07
C HIS A 64 -4.58 11.90 -7.41
N LEU A 65 -3.24 11.84 -7.42
CA LEU A 65 -2.42 12.01 -8.62
C LEU A 65 -2.13 10.71 -9.35
N THR A 66 -2.00 9.62 -8.60
CA THR A 66 -1.57 8.34 -9.12
C THR A 66 -2.73 7.59 -9.76
N LYS A 67 -2.47 7.05 -10.96
CA LYS A 67 -3.44 6.29 -11.75
C LYS A 67 -3.32 4.77 -11.58
N THR A 68 -2.20 4.29 -11.05
CA THR A 68 -1.94 2.86 -10.91
C THR A 68 -1.36 2.53 -9.54
N GLY A 69 -1.69 1.38 -8.99
CA GLY A 69 -1.10 0.91 -7.75
C GLY A 69 -0.92 -0.60 -7.75
N THR A 70 -0.26 -1.14 -6.75
CA THR A 70 -0.04 -2.58 -6.64
C THR A 70 -0.99 -3.18 -5.62
N LEU A 71 -1.98 -3.96 -6.06
CA LEU A 71 -2.80 -4.77 -5.17
C LEU A 71 -2.02 -6.01 -4.77
N THR A 72 -1.92 -6.24 -3.46
CA THR A 72 -1.32 -7.43 -2.88
C THR A 72 -2.37 -8.24 -2.14
N THR A 73 -2.43 -9.53 -2.47
CA THR A 73 -3.27 -10.54 -1.83
C THR A 73 -2.47 -11.82 -1.64
N VAL A 74 -3.03 -12.79 -0.94
CA VAL A 74 -2.40 -14.06 -0.59
C VAL A 74 -3.13 -15.19 -1.30
N PHE A 75 -2.37 -16.12 -1.88
CA PHE A 75 -2.97 -17.32 -2.44
C PHE A 75 -3.67 -18.13 -1.34
N PRO A 76 -4.90 -18.63 -1.59
CA PRO A 76 -5.56 -19.52 -0.64
C PRO A 76 -4.70 -20.77 -0.40
N GLU A 77 -4.82 -21.36 0.80
CA GLU A 77 -4.13 -22.61 1.14
C GLU A 77 -4.44 -23.73 0.14
N ASP A 78 -3.49 -24.64 -0.07
CA ASP A 78 -3.55 -25.76 -1.02
C ASP A 78 -4.61 -26.84 -0.65
N THR A 79 -5.58 -26.50 0.20
CA THR A 79 -6.70 -27.37 0.60
C THR A 79 -7.81 -27.44 -0.44
N ALA A 80 -7.78 -26.59 -1.46
CA ALA A 80 -8.68 -26.71 -2.61
C ALA A 80 -8.24 -27.91 -3.46
N SER A 81 -9.05 -28.97 -3.44
CA SER A 81 -8.93 -30.12 -4.32
C SER A 81 -8.68 -29.69 -5.78
N ARG A 82 -7.81 -30.44 -6.47
CA ARG A 82 -7.52 -30.39 -7.93
C ARG A 82 -8.74 -30.30 -8.86
N ASP A 83 -9.95 -30.45 -8.34
CA ASP A 83 -11.20 -30.48 -9.09
C ASP A 83 -11.91 -29.11 -9.17
N ASP A 84 -11.47 -28.09 -8.42
CA ASP A 84 -12.10 -26.74 -8.42
C ASP A 84 -11.41 -25.75 -9.38
N ASP A 85 -10.40 -26.21 -10.13
CA ASP A 85 -9.64 -25.44 -11.11
C ASP A 85 -10.25 -25.50 -12.53
N ALA A 86 -11.42 -26.11 -12.70
CA ALA A 86 -12.12 -26.19 -13.98
C ALA A 86 -12.54 -24.81 -14.53
N GLU A 87 -12.61 -23.78 -13.68
CA GLU A 87 -13.03 -22.41 -14.09
C GLU A 87 -11.88 -21.47 -14.44
N THR A 88 -10.62 -21.86 -14.18
CA THR A 88 -9.48 -21.00 -14.51
C THR A 88 -8.52 -21.78 -15.39
N PHE A 89 -8.24 -21.28 -16.59
CA PHE A 89 -7.13 -21.72 -17.46
C PHE A 89 -5.74 -21.45 -16.82
N GLU A 90 -5.63 -21.44 -15.50
CA GLU A 90 -4.47 -21.04 -14.71
C GLU A 90 -3.67 -22.29 -14.34
N ASN A 91 -2.51 -22.48 -14.97
CA ASN A 91 -1.57 -23.53 -14.60
C ASN A 91 -0.80 -23.10 -13.33
N ARG A 92 -1.47 -23.17 -12.18
CA ARG A 92 -0.92 -22.74 -10.90
C ARG A 92 0.05 -23.79 -10.33
N PRO A 93 1.30 -23.42 -9.97
CA PRO A 93 2.22 -24.33 -9.30
C PRO A 93 1.69 -24.78 -7.94
N ALA A 94 1.92 -26.03 -7.56
CA ALA A 94 1.63 -26.51 -6.20
C ALA A 94 2.59 -25.88 -5.17
N GLY A 95 2.15 -25.74 -3.92
CA GLY A 95 2.98 -25.27 -2.81
C GLY A 95 3.12 -23.76 -2.68
N ILE A 96 2.27 -22.98 -3.38
CA ILE A 96 2.28 -21.51 -3.30
C ILE A 96 1.18 -20.95 -2.39
N GLY A 97 0.31 -21.78 -1.83
CA GLY A 97 -0.66 -21.37 -0.81
C GLY A 97 0.00 -20.58 0.32
N GLY A 98 -0.68 -19.53 0.79
CA GLY A 98 -0.14 -18.62 1.81
C GLY A 98 0.92 -17.62 1.31
N THR A 99 1.37 -17.71 0.05
CA THR A 99 2.33 -16.76 -0.53
C THR A 99 1.61 -15.51 -1.04
N PRO A 100 2.12 -14.29 -0.77
CA PRO A 100 1.55 -13.08 -1.33
C PRO A 100 1.92 -12.90 -2.81
N ILE A 101 1.02 -12.30 -3.58
CA ILE A 101 1.26 -11.82 -4.94
C ILE A 101 0.79 -10.37 -5.06
N GLY A 102 1.66 -9.53 -5.64
CA GLY A 102 1.37 -8.15 -5.97
C GLY A 102 1.24 -7.95 -7.47
N LEU A 103 0.11 -7.43 -7.95
CA LEU A 103 -0.08 -7.04 -9.36
C LEU A 103 -0.52 -5.57 -9.46
N MET A 104 -0.13 -4.94 -10.57
CA MET A 104 -0.52 -3.56 -10.86
C MET A 104 -1.98 -3.50 -11.32
N GLU A 105 -2.75 -2.57 -10.78
CA GLU A 105 -4.15 -2.33 -11.08
C GLU A 105 -4.41 -0.84 -11.33
N TYR A 106 -5.44 -0.54 -12.12
CA TYR A 106 -5.89 0.83 -12.34
C TYR A 106 -6.67 1.33 -11.13
N VAL A 107 -6.29 2.51 -10.65
CA VAL A 107 -6.81 3.12 -9.43
C VAL A 107 -7.20 4.56 -9.75
N THR A 108 -8.29 5.05 -9.17
CA THR A 108 -8.66 6.46 -9.21
C THR A 108 -9.31 6.89 -7.90
N ASP A 109 -8.94 8.07 -7.38
CA ASP A 109 -9.59 8.70 -6.23
C ASP A 109 -10.91 9.37 -6.66
N CYS A 110 -11.95 8.56 -6.87
CA CYS A 110 -13.28 9.05 -7.19
C CYS A 110 -14.11 9.29 -5.93
N PRO A 111 -15.01 10.29 -5.92
CA PRO A 111 -15.87 10.52 -4.78
C PRO A 111 -16.76 9.31 -4.52
N ASP A 112 -17.01 9.04 -3.24
CA ASP A 112 -17.99 8.07 -2.77
C ASP A 112 -19.43 8.63 -2.85
N PRO A 113 -20.47 7.84 -2.51
CA PRO A 113 -21.86 8.29 -2.52
C PRO A 113 -22.13 9.53 -1.67
N GLU A 114 -21.33 9.78 -0.64
CA GLU A 114 -21.45 10.93 0.25
C GLU A 114 -20.64 12.14 -0.27
N GLY A 115 -19.89 11.97 -1.37
CA GLY A 115 -19.03 12.99 -1.93
C GLY A 115 -17.64 13.04 -1.31
N ASN A 116 -17.28 12.07 -0.45
CA ASN A 116 -15.98 12.00 0.19
C ASN A 116 -14.96 11.28 -0.71
N TYR A 117 -13.69 11.62 -0.53
CA TYR A 117 -12.56 11.04 -1.26
C TYR A 117 -11.71 10.18 -0.31
N GLY A 118 -10.76 9.41 -0.85
CA GLY A 118 -9.84 8.58 -0.05
C GLY A 118 -10.18 7.09 -0.04
N ASN A 119 -11.23 6.67 -0.74
CA ASN A 119 -11.55 5.26 -0.97
C ASN A 119 -11.44 4.99 -2.48
N PRO A 120 -10.28 4.49 -2.97
CA PRO A 120 -10.04 4.40 -4.39
C PRO A 120 -11.04 3.48 -5.11
N THR A 121 -11.45 3.90 -6.29
CA THR A 121 -12.23 3.10 -7.23
C THR A 121 -11.30 2.36 -8.19
N MET A 122 -11.59 1.09 -8.44
CA MET A 122 -10.91 0.23 -9.40
C MET A 122 -11.92 -0.44 -10.32
N LEU A 123 -11.47 -0.83 -11.50
CA LEU A 123 -12.19 -1.74 -12.39
C LEU A 123 -11.65 -3.15 -12.14
N ALA A 124 -12.36 -3.93 -11.34
CA ALA A 124 -11.98 -5.31 -11.05
C ALA A 124 -12.24 -6.18 -12.28
N ILE A 125 -11.23 -6.94 -12.71
CA ILE A 125 -11.37 -7.92 -13.78
C ILE A 125 -11.24 -9.31 -13.15
N ASN A 126 -12.28 -10.14 -13.26
CA ASN A 126 -12.38 -11.41 -12.51
C ASN A 126 -11.28 -12.43 -12.86
N ILE A 127 -10.64 -12.28 -14.02
CA ILE A 127 -9.50 -13.12 -14.41
C ILE A 127 -8.22 -12.82 -13.61
N ALA A 128 -8.09 -11.63 -13.02
CA ALA A 128 -6.87 -11.20 -12.33
C ALA A 128 -6.77 -11.80 -10.92
N THR A 129 -5.58 -12.32 -10.60
CA THR A 129 -5.30 -13.06 -9.36
C THR A 129 -5.64 -12.29 -8.07
N PRO A 130 -5.38 -10.98 -7.93
CA PRO A 130 -5.73 -10.24 -6.72
C PRO A 130 -7.22 -10.35 -6.36
N TYR A 131 -8.11 -10.18 -7.34
CA TYR A 131 -9.55 -10.27 -7.09
C TYR A 131 -9.98 -11.71 -6.81
N LYS A 132 -9.46 -12.70 -7.54
CA LYS A 132 -9.69 -14.13 -7.26
C LYS A 132 -9.32 -14.50 -5.82
N ASN A 133 -8.13 -14.08 -5.38
CA ASN A 133 -7.66 -14.35 -4.02
C ASN A 133 -8.52 -13.64 -2.97
N TYR A 134 -8.87 -12.37 -3.21
CA TYR A 134 -9.73 -11.61 -2.30
C TYR A 134 -11.11 -12.26 -2.14
N TYR A 135 -11.76 -12.67 -3.23
CA TYR A 135 -13.05 -13.36 -3.17
C TYR A 135 -12.98 -14.76 -2.54
N ARG A 136 -11.79 -15.35 -2.44
CA ARG A 136 -11.53 -16.58 -1.68
C ARG A 136 -11.10 -16.32 -0.22
N GLY A 137 -11.27 -15.09 0.27
CA GLY A 137 -11.06 -14.73 1.67
C GLY A 137 -9.68 -14.17 1.99
N SER A 138 -8.85 -13.85 0.99
CA SER A 138 -7.59 -13.13 1.24
C SER A 138 -7.87 -11.71 1.72
N ASN A 139 -7.07 -11.24 2.68
CA ASN A 139 -6.92 -9.80 2.92
C ASN A 139 -6.34 -9.11 1.68
N ILE A 140 -6.54 -7.80 1.58
CA ILE A 140 -6.03 -7.00 0.46
C ILE A 140 -5.36 -5.73 0.94
N SER A 141 -4.29 -5.35 0.26
CA SER A 141 -3.66 -4.05 0.42
C SER A 141 -3.30 -3.43 -0.92
N LEU A 142 -3.40 -2.11 -1.02
CA LEU A 142 -3.02 -1.33 -2.19
C LEU A 142 -1.78 -0.49 -1.87
N SER A 143 -0.66 -0.79 -2.51
CA SER A 143 0.57 0.01 -2.40
C SER A 143 0.61 1.08 -3.50
N LEU A 144 0.90 2.31 -3.07
CA LEU A 144 1.03 3.48 -3.93
C LEU A 144 2.38 4.17 -3.64
N GLN A 145 2.97 4.76 -4.67
CA GLN A 145 4.22 5.48 -4.55
C GLN A 145 4.17 6.81 -5.30
N TRP A 146 4.91 7.78 -4.79
CA TRP A 146 5.15 9.02 -5.49
C TRP A 146 6.41 8.88 -6.35
N TRP A 147 6.25 9.14 -7.65
CA TRP A 147 7.37 9.30 -8.56
C TRP A 147 7.03 10.38 -9.59
N PRO A 148 7.58 11.60 -9.47
CA PRO A 148 7.24 12.69 -10.39
C PRO A 148 7.83 12.41 -11.78
N ASP A 149 7.18 12.94 -12.82
CA ASP A 149 7.67 12.88 -14.20
C ASP A 149 9.06 13.49 -14.30
N GLN A 150 10.04 12.62 -14.56
CA GLN A 150 11.43 13.00 -14.68
C GLN A 150 11.65 13.67 -16.04
N THR A 151 11.87 14.98 -16.07
CA THR A 151 12.60 15.56 -17.20
C THR A 151 14.05 15.13 -17.02
N TYR A 152 14.55 14.24 -17.88
CA TYR A 152 15.93 13.78 -17.91
C TYR A 152 16.88 14.98 -18.05
N SER A 153 17.20 15.60 -16.93
CA SER A 153 18.25 16.59 -16.79
C SER A 153 18.98 16.22 -15.53
N TYR A 154 20.18 15.68 -15.70
CA TYR A 154 21.14 15.47 -14.61
C TYR A 154 21.50 16.77 -13.86
N PHE A 155 21.01 17.92 -14.35
CA PHE A 155 21.24 19.26 -13.81
C PHE A 155 19.97 19.94 -13.30
N ALA A 156 18.81 19.26 -13.34
CA ALA A 156 17.58 19.83 -12.78
C ALA A 156 17.59 19.66 -11.26
N ASN A 157 17.63 20.79 -10.55
CA ASN A 157 17.51 20.88 -9.09
C ASN A 157 16.08 20.57 -8.58
N ASP A 158 15.19 20.10 -9.45
CA ASP A 158 13.74 20.00 -9.18
C ASP A 158 13.36 18.71 -8.41
N ILE A 159 14.26 17.73 -8.31
CA ILE A 159 14.02 16.54 -7.50
C ILE A 159 14.86 16.67 -6.22
N PRO A 160 14.24 16.68 -5.03
CA PRO A 160 14.98 16.71 -3.79
C PRO A 160 15.93 15.51 -3.70
N THR A 161 17.18 15.77 -3.36
CA THR A 161 18.17 14.72 -3.10
C THR A 161 17.69 13.85 -1.93
N PRO A 162 17.72 12.51 -2.05
CA PRO A 162 18.26 11.71 -3.17
C PRO A 162 17.31 11.61 -4.37
N HIS A 163 17.85 11.69 -5.60
CA HIS A 163 17.15 11.50 -6.87
C HIS A 163 16.68 10.05 -7.13
N THR A 164 16.33 9.30 -6.10
CA THR A 164 16.01 7.87 -6.20
C THR A 164 14.55 7.61 -5.83
N PRO A 165 13.84 6.74 -6.57
CA PRO A 165 12.45 6.41 -6.25
C PRO A 165 12.25 5.89 -4.83
N ALA A 166 13.26 5.19 -4.31
CA ALA A 166 13.21 4.63 -2.97
C ALA A 166 13.26 5.69 -1.85
N ALA A 167 13.74 6.90 -2.14
CA ALA A 167 13.79 8.00 -1.17
C ALA A 167 12.51 8.85 -1.16
N LEU A 168 11.62 8.66 -2.14
CA LEU A 168 10.35 9.38 -2.22
C LEU A 168 9.23 8.69 -1.44
N PRO A 169 8.16 9.42 -1.09
CA PRO A 169 7.09 8.85 -0.30
C PRO A 169 6.34 7.71 -1.00
N ARG A 170 5.96 6.72 -0.21
CA ARG A 170 5.16 5.57 -0.59
C ARG A 170 4.34 5.09 0.59
N PHE A 171 3.21 4.44 0.34
CA PHE A 171 2.32 3.99 1.40
C PHE A 171 1.50 2.80 0.96
N SER A 172 0.90 2.13 1.93
CA SER A 172 -0.02 1.02 1.72
C SER A 172 -1.36 1.31 2.37
N LEU A 173 -2.44 1.14 1.61
CA LEU A 173 -3.80 1.16 2.08
C LEU A 173 -4.24 -0.27 2.33
N ILE A 174 -4.82 -0.54 3.51
CA ILE A 174 -5.36 -1.84 3.88
C ILE A 174 -6.84 -1.65 4.14
N GLY A 175 -7.66 -2.57 3.64
CA GLY A 175 -9.10 -2.50 3.83
C GLY A 175 -9.84 -3.59 3.10
N ARG A 176 -11.03 -3.25 2.58
CA ARG A 176 -11.96 -4.19 1.96
C ARG A 176 -12.55 -3.63 0.67
N LEU A 177 -12.81 -4.50 -0.30
CA LEU A 177 -13.51 -4.15 -1.52
C LEU A 177 -15.02 -4.17 -1.30
N GLU A 178 -15.68 -3.10 -1.71
CA GLU A 178 -17.13 -3.01 -1.85
C GLU A 178 -17.50 -2.84 -3.33
N SER A 179 -18.55 -3.52 -3.77
CA SER A 179 -19.07 -3.38 -5.13
C SER A 179 -19.70 -2.00 -5.33
N VAL A 180 -19.44 -1.41 -6.49
CA VAL A 180 -20.09 -0.17 -6.92
C VAL A 180 -21.30 -0.50 -7.78
N ASP A 181 -22.49 -0.12 -7.32
CA ASP A 181 -23.73 -0.36 -8.07
C ASP A 181 -23.91 0.64 -9.23
N LEU A 182 -23.73 0.16 -10.46
CA LEU A 182 -23.90 0.98 -11.67
C LEU A 182 -25.35 1.35 -11.99
N GLN A 183 -26.34 0.75 -11.31
CA GLN A 183 -27.74 1.16 -11.43
C GLN A 183 -28.02 2.46 -10.66
N SER A 184 -27.23 2.74 -9.62
CA SER A 184 -27.28 4.00 -8.87
C SER A 184 -26.68 5.19 -9.64
N ILE A 185 -27.06 6.41 -9.25
CA ILE A 185 -26.49 7.64 -9.82
C ILE A 185 -25.01 7.77 -9.42
N GLU A 186 -24.71 7.39 -8.19
CA GLU A 186 -23.39 7.47 -7.56
C GLU A 186 -22.42 6.50 -8.23
N GLY A 187 -22.86 5.28 -8.56
CA GLY A 187 -22.04 4.33 -9.30
C GLY A 187 -21.73 4.79 -10.72
N ARG A 188 -22.70 5.39 -11.44
CA ARG A 188 -22.44 6.01 -12.75
C ARG A 188 -21.48 7.19 -12.66
N LYS A 189 -21.54 7.99 -11.60
CA LYS A 189 -20.55 9.06 -11.34
C LYS A 189 -19.15 8.49 -11.10
N ALA A 190 -19.04 7.41 -10.33
CA ALA A 190 -17.77 6.72 -10.10
C ALA A 190 -17.19 6.15 -11.41
N GLN A 191 -18.02 5.53 -12.26
CA GLN A 191 -17.63 5.06 -13.59
C GLN A 191 -17.12 6.21 -14.47
N ALA A 192 -17.87 7.33 -14.55
CA ALA A 192 -17.47 8.48 -15.35
C ALA A 192 -16.14 9.10 -14.87
N CYS A 193 -15.97 9.22 -13.54
CA CYS A 193 -14.72 9.65 -12.93
C CYS A 193 -13.55 8.71 -13.27
N PHE A 194 -13.75 7.40 -13.19
CA PHE A 194 -12.72 6.41 -13.52
C PHE A 194 -12.33 6.48 -14.99
N LEU A 195 -13.29 6.52 -15.92
CA LEU A 195 -13.05 6.63 -17.36
C LEU A 195 -12.33 7.94 -17.75
N LYS A 196 -12.55 9.02 -16.99
CA LYS A 196 -11.79 10.26 -17.17
C LYS A 196 -10.31 10.07 -16.87
N SER A 197 -9.98 9.27 -15.86
CA SER A 197 -8.59 8.95 -15.51
C SER A 197 -7.97 7.91 -16.44
N HIS A 198 -8.77 6.95 -16.91
CA HIS A 198 -8.40 5.74 -17.63
C HIS A 198 -9.21 5.57 -18.94
N PRO A 199 -9.07 6.47 -19.92
CA PRO A 199 -9.86 6.41 -21.15
C PRO A 199 -9.56 5.18 -22.01
N ASP A 200 -8.38 4.59 -21.84
CA ASP A 200 -7.96 3.34 -22.47
C ASP A 200 -8.70 2.10 -21.95
N SER A 201 -9.33 2.18 -20.77
CA SER A 201 -10.13 1.09 -20.19
C SER A 201 -11.55 0.93 -20.80
N VAL A 202 -11.88 1.72 -21.83
CA VAL A 202 -13.22 1.70 -22.46
C VAL A 202 -13.62 0.33 -23.00
N LEU A 203 -12.65 -0.47 -23.45
CA LEU A 203 -12.89 -1.81 -24.00
C LEU A 203 -13.08 -2.89 -22.92
N TRP A 204 -12.85 -2.57 -21.64
CA TRP A 204 -12.91 -3.52 -20.52
C TRP A 204 -14.06 -3.21 -19.57
N GLN A 205 -14.98 -2.34 -19.97
CA GLN A 205 -16.12 -1.94 -19.16
C GLN A 205 -17.06 -3.12 -18.87
N PRO A 206 -17.78 -3.08 -17.72
CA PRO A 206 -18.75 -4.13 -17.38
C PRO A 206 -19.78 -4.32 -18.49
N GLY A 207 -20.10 -5.58 -18.80
CA GLY A 207 -21.00 -5.96 -19.90
C GLY A 207 -20.32 -6.23 -21.24
N ASN A 208 -18.98 -6.31 -21.29
CA ASN A 208 -18.25 -6.88 -22.42
C ASN A 208 -18.24 -8.42 -22.38
N ASP A 209 -18.25 -9.07 -23.54
CA ASP A 209 -18.34 -10.53 -23.71
C ASP A 209 -16.99 -11.28 -23.56
N ILE A 210 -15.86 -10.57 -23.44
CA ILE A 210 -14.52 -11.20 -23.38
C ILE A 210 -14.13 -11.58 -21.95
N HIS A 211 -14.20 -10.61 -21.03
CA HIS A 211 -13.86 -10.78 -19.62
C HIS A 211 -14.88 -10.06 -18.77
N GLU A 212 -15.36 -10.73 -17.73
CA GLU A 212 -16.24 -10.12 -16.74
C GLU A 212 -15.43 -9.12 -15.89
N SER A 213 -15.97 -7.90 -15.82
CA SER A 213 -15.44 -6.83 -14.99
C SER A 213 -16.56 -6.12 -14.25
N HIS A 214 -16.22 -5.54 -13.11
CA HIS A 214 -17.13 -4.71 -12.32
C HIS A 214 -16.36 -3.67 -11.52
N TYR A 215 -17.03 -2.59 -11.17
CA TYR A 215 -16.43 -1.54 -10.37
C TYR A 215 -16.42 -1.93 -8.89
N VAL A 216 -15.28 -1.70 -8.25
CA VAL A 216 -15.12 -1.89 -6.80
C VAL A 216 -14.48 -0.65 -6.19
N ARG A 217 -14.77 -0.43 -4.92
CA ARG A 217 -14.15 0.59 -4.08
C ARG A 217 -13.36 -0.09 -2.97
N LEU A 218 -12.11 0.29 -2.78
CA LEU A 218 -11.36 -0.07 -1.58
C LEU A 218 -11.76 0.88 -0.46
N VAL A 219 -12.61 0.40 0.45
CA VAL A 219 -12.89 1.08 1.70
C VAL A 219 -11.66 0.93 2.59
N VAL A 220 -11.01 2.05 2.88
CA VAL A 220 -9.76 2.08 3.64
C VAL A 220 -10.05 1.96 5.13
N ASP A 221 -9.35 1.01 5.77
CA ASP A 221 -9.41 0.78 7.22
C ASP A 221 -8.09 1.21 7.89
N HIS A 222 -6.95 1.00 7.23
CA HIS A 222 -5.64 1.38 7.75
C HIS A 222 -4.72 1.95 6.67
N VAL A 223 -3.83 2.84 7.09
CA VAL A 223 -2.85 3.49 6.22
C VAL A 223 -1.47 3.38 6.84
N TYR A 224 -0.54 2.76 6.12
CA TYR A 224 0.87 2.69 6.51
C TYR A 224 1.72 3.58 5.61
N TRP A 225 2.34 4.60 6.19
CA TRP A 225 3.11 5.62 5.49
C TRP A 225 4.61 5.40 5.59
N PHE A 226 5.30 5.61 4.47
CA PHE A 226 6.74 5.66 4.39
C PHE A 226 7.15 6.92 3.60
N GLY A 227 7.49 8.01 4.29
CA GLY A 227 7.75 9.30 3.66
C GLY A 227 9.08 9.44 2.91
N GLY A 228 9.99 8.48 3.05
CA GLY A 228 11.35 8.56 2.49
C GLY A 228 12.42 8.08 3.48
N PHE A 229 13.67 8.43 3.22
CA PHE A 229 14.82 7.99 4.02
C PHE A 229 15.36 9.08 4.97
N GLY A 230 16.08 8.62 6.01
CA GLY A 230 16.87 9.46 6.91
C GLY A 230 16.08 10.10 8.05
N ASP A 231 16.62 11.18 8.61
CA ASP A 231 16.00 12.08 9.59
C ASP A 231 15.01 13.05 8.95
N ARG A 232 14.55 12.71 7.74
CA ARG A 232 13.82 13.57 6.81
C ARG A 232 12.40 13.11 6.49
N ALA A 233 11.96 12.03 7.10
CA ALA A 233 10.67 11.47 6.76
C ALA A 233 10.01 10.85 7.96
N ARG A 234 8.70 11.03 8.04
CA ARG A 234 7.86 10.22 8.90
C ARG A 234 7.69 8.84 8.29
N ILE A 235 7.76 7.82 9.14
CA ILE A 235 7.38 6.45 8.81
C ILE A 235 6.45 5.97 9.91
N GLY A 236 5.35 5.35 9.55
CA GLY A 236 4.43 4.77 10.53
C GLY A 236 2.98 4.77 10.07
N TRP A 237 2.12 4.34 10.98
CA TRP A 237 0.68 4.30 10.78
C TRP A 237 0.09 5.71 10.83
N LEU A 238 -0.80 6.02 9.89
CA LEU A 238 -1.57 7.24 9.89
C LEU A 238 -2.98 6.96 10.47
N PRO A 239 -3.51 7.82 11.35
CA PRO A 239 -4.85 7.66 11.91
C PRO A 239 -5.90 7.64 10.81
N ILE A 240 -6.85 6.70 10.91
CA ILE A 240 -7.92 6.58 9.91
C ILE A 240 -8.87 7.77 9.94
N GLU A 241 -9.04 8.41 11.10
CA GLU A 241 -9.86 9.62 11.23
C GLU A 241 -9.24 10.80 10.47
N ASP A 242 -7.92 11.00 10.59
CA ASP A 242 -7.20 11.99 9.78
C ASP A 242 -7.33 11.67 8.29
N TRP A 243 -7.17 10.39 7.91
CA TRP A 243 -7.32 9.98 6.51
C TRP A 243 -8.69 10.35 5.94
N ARG A 244 -9.76 10.15 6.71
CA ARG A 244 -11.13 10.45 6.29
C ARG A 244 -11.46 11.94 6.34
N SER A 245 -10.79 12.71 7.19
CA SER A 245 -11.06 14.15 7.32
C SER A 245 -10.42 15.03 6.24
N ILE A 246 -9.41 14.53 5.52
CA ILE A 246 -8.70 15.34 4.52
C ILE A 246 -9.63 15.77 3.38
N THR A 247 -9.63 17.07 3.13
CA THR A 247 -10.42 17.72 2.08
C THR A 247 -9.69 17.79 0.73
N LEU A 248 -10.45 17.98 -0.35
CA LEU A 248 -9.87 18.26 -1.67
C LEU A 248 -9.02 19.53 -1.68
N GLU A 249 -9.41 20.56 -0.94
CA GLU A 249 -8.65 21.81 -0.87
C GLU A 249 -7.25 21.58 -0.30
N GLU A 250 -7.13 20.80 0.77
CA GLU A 250 -5.83 20.45 1.36
C GLU A 250 -4.99 19.59 0.40
N ILE A 251 -5.63 18.66 -0.30
CA ILE A 251 -5.00 17.86 -1.36
C ILE A 251 -4.48 18.78 -2.48
N GLU A 252 -5.24 19.78 -2.91
CA GLU A 252 -4.85 20.66 -3.99
C GLU A 252 -3.77 21.68 -3.57
N ASN A 253 -3.70 22.03 -2.29
CA ASN A 253 -2.76 23.01 -1.77
C ASN A 253 -1.40 22.42 -1.39
N ILE A 254 -1.35 21.13 -1.01
CA ILE A 254 -0.07 20.48 -0.68
C ILE A 254 0.76 20.18 -1.94
N ARG A 255 2.08 20.21 -1.81
CA ARG A 255 3.01 19.80 -2.88
C ARG A 255 3.91 18.68 -2.42
N LEU A 256 4.05 17.67 -3.26
CA LEU A 256 4.98 16.58 -3.07
C LEU A 256 6.38 16.96 -3.56
N PRO A 257 7.43 16.30 -3.06
CA PRO A 257 8.80 16.43 -3.58
C PRO A 257 8.86 16.32 -5.12
N GLY A 258 9.30 17.38 -5.80
CA GLY A 258 9.42 17.40 -7.26
C GLY A 258 8.09 17.45 -8.03
N GLU A 259 6.97 17.73 -7.35
CA GLU A 259 5.71 18.04 -8.01
C GLU A 259 5.80 19.40 -8.71
N LYS A 260 5.63 19.41 -10.04
CA LYS A 260 5.61 20.66 -10.80
C LYS A 260 4.38 21.48 -10.42
N LYS A 261 4.55 22.80 -10.28
CA LYS A 261 3.40 23.71 -10.18
C LYS A 261 2.58 23.58 -11.46
N LYS A 262 1.26 23.42 -11.34
CA LYS A 262 0.36 23.62 -12.48
C LYS A 262 0.63 25.04 -13.01
N ALA A 263 0.94 25.16 -14.29
CA ALA A 263 1.04 26.47 -14.93
C ALA A 263 -0.35 27.14 -14.83
N ASP A 264 -0.38 28.41 -14.41
CA ASP A 264 -1.60 29.21 -14.37
C ASP A 264 -2.23 29.21 -15.78
N GLY A 265 -3.39 28.56 -15.95
CA GLY A 265 -4.08 28.48 -17.25
C GLY A 265 -4.65 27.13 -17.67
N TRP A 266 -4.41 26.04 -16.92
CA TRP A 266 -4.86 24.69 -17.29
C TRP A 266 -6.30 24.34 -16.80
N TRP A 267 -7.20 25.32 -16.69
CA TRP A 267 -8.63 25.08 -16.39
C TRP A 267 -9.46 24.69 -17.61
N ARG A 268 -8.85 24.64 -18.80
CA ARG A 268 -9.53 24.26 -20.05
C ARG A 268 -9.68 22.76 -20.28
N ASP A 269 -8.97 21.93 -19.53
CA ASP A 269 -9.01 20.47 -19.69
C ASP A 269 -9.86 19.77 -18.60
N TYR A 270 -10.60 20.54 -17.79
CA TYR A 270 -11.44 20.03 -16.69
C TYR A 270 -12.93 20.40 -16.77
N LEU A 271 -13.39 21.00 -17.86
CA LEU A 271 -14.81 21.09 -18.24
C LEU A 271 -15.10 20.11 -19.38
#